data_AF-A0A316WHA9-F1
#
_entry.id   AF-A0A316WHA9-F1
#
_cell.length_a   1.000
_cell.length_b   1.000
_cell.length_c   1.000
_cell.angle_alpha   90.00
_cell.angle_beta   90.00
_cell.angle_gamma   90.00
#
_symmetry.space_group_name_H-M   'P 1'
#
loop_
_entity.id
_entity.type
_entity.pdbx_description
1 polymer ?
#
loop_
_entity_poly.entity_id
_entity_poly.type
_entity_poly.pdbx_seq_one_letter_code
_entity_poly.pdbx_strand_id
1 'polypeptide(L)'
;MIALVEDRIGRMDQFIDFEIKSIPNIHVITESELSDLKVDLDKEITNKLESFSCLIFHRSAVTIFQREIIKTYCTKNKIPLVFFSGGISSSFYNDSAFPYLHINSRNLYSINLKMFCDNSSQYNNTNLLILQYGLRWKTNQLLLINENLNLRLQLKTIKRIKDLNIPKNQISDFNLDWLDKNEFSEINEEQILQFKIALENLIYESI
;
A
#
# COMPACT_ATOMS: atom_id res chain seq x y z
N MET A 1 13.64 6.32 7.61
CA MET A 1 13.22 5.68 8.87
C MET A 1 11.72 5.50 8.86
N ILE A 2 11.22 4.33 9.24
CA ILE A 2 9.79 3.98 9.28
C ILE A 2 9.30 4.12 10.72
N ALA A 3 8.20 4.85 10.96
CA ALA A 3 7.54 4.85 12.28
C ALA A 3 6.46 3.77 12.33
N LEU A 4 6.50 2.92 13.36
CA LEU A 4 5.43 1.98 13.69
C LEU A 4 4.83 2.34 15.05
N VAL A 5 3.59 2.81 15.03
CA VAL A 5 2.86 3.27 16.22
C VAL A 5 1.88 2.19 16.66
N GLU A 6 2.08 1.66 17.86
CA GLU A 6 1.31 0.54 18.42
C GLU A 6 0.84 0.85 19.85
N ASP A 7 -0.43 0.58 20.16
CA ASP A 7 -1.04 0.76 21.49
C ASP A 7 -1.34 -0.58 22.20
N ARG A 8 -1.08 -1.72 21.54
CA ARG A 8 -1.39 -3.09 21.98
C ARG A 8 -0.20 -4.02 21.76
N ILE A 9 0.90 -3.75 22.45
CA ILE A 9 2.15 -4.53 22.38
C ILE A 9 1.91 -6.04 22.54
N GLY A 10 1.08 -6.45 23.51
CA GLY A 10 0.78 -7.88 23.70
C GLY A 10 0.09 -8.56 22.51
N ARG A 11 -0.56 -7.82 21.59
CA ARG A 11 -1.08 -8.38 20.33
C ARG A 11 -0.03 -8.42 19.23
N MET A 12 0.86 -7.42 19.19
CA MET A 12 2.00 -7.44 18.30
C MET A 12 2.84 -8.71 18.56
N ASP A 13 3.14 -8.99 19.83
CA ASP A 13 3.92 -10.17 20.26
C ASP A 13 3.24 -11.51 19.92
N GLN A 14 1.92 -11.53 19.72
CA GLN A 14 1.19 -12.75 19.33
C GLN A 14 1.31 -13.07 17.84
N PHE A 15 1.54 -12.07 16.99
CA PHE A 15 1.56 -12.25 15.53
C PHE A 15 2.97 -12.23 14.96
N ILE A 16 3.89 -11.55 15.62
CA ILE A 16 5.26 -11.42 15.18
C ILE A 16 6.06 -12.67 15.53
N ASP A 17 6.77 -13.22 14.54
CA ASP A 17 7.70 -14.34 14.67
C ASP A 17 9.18 -13.93 14.55
N PHE A 18 9.47 -12.61 14.54
CA PHE A 18 10.82 -12.03 14.44
C PHE A 18 11.04 -10.87 15.43
N GLU A 19 12.28 -10.50 15.71
CA GLU A 19 12.54 -9.38 16.62
C GLU A 19 12.35 -8.02 15.90
N ILE A 20 11.17 -7.41 16.01
CA ILE A 20 10.87 -6.17 15.28
C ILE A 20 11.80 -5.01 15.65
N LYS A 21 12.23 -4.94 16.92
CA LYS A 21 13.14 -3.91 17.42
C LYS A 21 14.57 -4.06 16.86
N SER A 22 14.92 -5.22 16.31
CA SER A 22 16.22 -5.44 15.69
C SER A 22 16.28 -4.96 14.23
N ILE A 23 15.14 -4.52 13.65
CA ILE A 23 15.09 -4.05 12.27
C ILE A 23 15.65 -2.61 12.21
N PRO A 24 16.77 -2.34 11.53
CA PRO A 24 17.51 -1.07 11.65
C PRO A 24 16.74 0.19 11.21
N ASN A 25 15.75 0.04 10.34
CA ASN A 25 15.03 1.17 9.72
C ASN A 25 13.59 1.31 10.24
N ILE A 26 13.25 0.64 11.35
CA ILE A 26 11.95 0.80 12.01
C ILE A 26 12.14 1.41 13.40
N HIS A 27 11.34 2.42 13.71
CA HIS A 27 11.23 3.01 15.03
C HIS A 27 9.85 2.69 15.59
N VAL A 28 9.81 1.93 16.68
CA VAL A 28 8.55 1.46 17.30
C VAL A 28 8.15 2.44 18.40
N ILE A 29 7.05 3.17 18.16
CA ILE A 29 6.50 4.19 19.05
C ILE A 29 5.40 3.56 19.90
N THR A 30 5.64 3.48 21.21
CA THR A 30 4.70 2.89 22.19
C THR A 30 4.63 3.73 23.46
N GLU A 31 3.63 3.47 24.31
CA GLU A 31 3.53 4.00 25.68
C GLU A 31 3.68 5.53 25.79
N SER A 32 4.76 6.02 26.43
CA SER A 32 4.99 7.44 26.68
C SER A 32 5.19 8.22 25.39
N GLU A 33 5.93 7.67 24.43
CA GLU A 33 6.19 8.35 23.15
C GLU A 33 4.89 8.50 22.34
N LEU A 34 4.01 7.48 22.39
CA LEU A 34 2.67 7.57 21.81
C LEU A 34 1.83 8.63 22.52
N SER A 35 1.89 8.72 23.84
CA SER A 35 1.15 9.72 24.61
C SER A 35 1.60 11.14 24.25
N ASP A 36 2.91 11.37 24.14
CA ASP A 36 3.47 12.66 23.74
C ASP A 36 3.12 13.00 22.29
N LEU A 37 3.12 12.01 21.38
CA LEU A 37 2.69 12.21 20.00
C LEU A 37 1.20 12.60 19.93
N LYS A 38 0.34 11.99 20.75
CA LYS A 38 -1.09 12.33 20.80
C LYS A 38 -1.32 13.78 21.22
N VAL A 39 -0.59 14.25 22.24
CA VAL A 39 -0.69 15.64 22.72
C VAL A 39 -0.33 16.64 21.61
N ASP A 40 0.69 16.32 20.80
CA ASP A 40 1.07 17.16 19.67
C ASP A 40 0.00 17.12 18.57
N LEU A 41 -0.50 15.94 18.23
CA LEU A 41 -1.56 15.79 17.24
C LEU A 41 -2.87 16.46 17.66
N ASP A 42 -3.22 16.47 18.95
CA ASP A 42 -4.39 17.21 19.45
C ASP A 42 -4.25 18.74 19.28
N LYS A 43 -3.02 19.23 19.11
CA LYS A 43 -2.69 20.63 18.80
C LYS A 43 -2.34 20.85 17.32
N GLU A 44 -2.57 19.86 16.46
CA GLU A 44 -2.24 19.87 15.04
C GLU A 44 -0.72 20.02 14.74
N ILE A 45 0.13 19.67 15.70
CA ILE A 45 1.59 19.70 15.57
C ILE A 45 2.07 18.36 15.01
N THR A 46 2.88 18.41 13.95
CA THR A 46 3.34 17.22 13.21
C THR A 46 4.87 17.10 13.11
N ASN A 47 5.63 17.97 13.78
CA ASN A 47 7.09 18.05 13.68
C ASN A 47 7.78 16.72 13.99
N LYS A 48 7.26 15.94 14.96
CA LYS A 48 7.81 14.61 15.31
C LYS A 48 7.72 13.62 14.15
N LEU A 49 6.82 13.83 13.18
CA LEU A 49 6.63 12.95 12.03
C LEU A 49 7.64 13.21 10.90
N GLU A 50 8.33 14.36 10.90
CA GLU A 50 9.19 14.82 9.79
C GLU A 50 10.41 13.95 9.55
N SER A 51 10.89 13.23 10.58
CA SER A 51 12.04 12.34 10.46
C SER A 51 11.74 11.00 9.77
N PHE A 52 10.46 10.72 9.49
CA PHE A 52 10.02 9.42 8.97
C PHE A 52 9.64 9.45 7.50
N SER A 53 10.13 8.45 6.77
CA SER A 53 9.84 8.23 5.34
C SER A 53 8.60 7.37 5.11
N CYS A 54 8.00 6.82 6.17
CA CYS A 54 6.76 6.06 6.16
C CYS A 54 6.17 6.06 7.55
N LEU A 55 4.83 6.16 7.65
CA LEU A 55 4.11 6.11 8.91
C LEU A 55 3.16 4.92 8.94
N ILE A 56 3.24 4.10 9.99
CA ILE A 56 2.38 2.93 10.19
C ILE A 56 1.70 3.09 11.56
N PHE A 57 0.36 3.18 11.58
CA PHE A 57 -0.41 3.43 12.79
C PHE A 57 -1.44 2.33 13.05
N HIS A 58 -1.45 1.80 14.27
CA HIS A 58 -2.58 1.01 14.72
C HIS A 58 -3.81 1.93 14.85
N ARG A 59 -4.96 1.51 14.32
CA ARG A 59 -6.15 2.39 14.27
C ARG A 59 -6.65 2.81 15.64
N SER A 60 -6.52 1.99 16.68
CA SER A 60 -6.95 2.41 18.03
C SER A 60 -5.94 3.29 18.74
N ALA A 61 -4.70 3.36 18.24
CA ALA A 61 -3.67 4.23 18.80
C ALA A 61 -3.98 5.71 18.57
N VAL A 62 -4.89 6.08 17.66
CA VAL A 62 -5.21 7.47 17.34
C VAL A 62 -6.73 7.70 17.15
N THR A 63 -7.20 8.89 17.52
CA THR A 63 -8.61 9.29 17.38
C THR A 63 -8.99 9.57 15.92
N ILE A 64 -10.29 9.74 15.62
CA ILE A 64 -10.73 10.15 14.27
C ILE A 64 -10.07 11.48 13.86
N PHE A 65 -10.07 12.45 14.77
CA PHE A 65 -9.48 13.78 14.55
C PHE A 65 -7.98 13.68 14.22
N GLN A 66 -7.22 12.97 15.06
CA GLN A 66 -5.78 12.76 14.86
C GLN A 66 -5.48 12.03 13.53
N ARG A 67 -6.33 11.08 13.11
CA ARG A 67 -6.17 10.40 11.82
C ARG A 67 -6.30 11.36 10.64
N GLU A 68 -7.20 12.32 10.69
CA GLU A 68 -7.36 13.31 9.63
C GLU A 68 -6.17 14.27 9.55
N ILE A 69 -5.60 14.65 10.70
CA ILE A 69 -4.35 15.43 10.77
C ILE A 69 -3.20 14.66 10.12
N ILE A 70 -3.02 13.39 10.49
CA ILE A 70 -1.98 12.52 9.93
C ILE A 70 -2.17 12.37 8.41
N LYS A 71 -3.39 12.09 7.94
CA LYS A 71 -3.67 11.98 6.49
C LYS A 71 -3.36 13.28 5.76
N THR A 72 -3.73 14.42 6.32
CA THR A 72 -3.48 15.74 5.72
C THR A 72 -1.98 15.98 5.60
N TYR A 73 -1.24 15.71 6.66
CA TYR A 73 0.22 15.79 6.70
C TYR A 73 0.86 14.86 5.66
N CYS A 74 0.47 13.59 5.60
CA CYS A 74 0.99 12.62 4.65
C CYS A 74 0.66 13.00 3.20
N THR A 75 -0.54 13.50 2.94
CA THR A 75 -0.95 13.96 1.60
C THR A 75 -0.10 15.13 1.13
N LYS A 76 0.11 16.12 2.01
CA LYS A 76 0.90 17.33 1.73
C LYS A 76 2.37 17.00 1.46
N ASN A 77 2.96 16.12 2.27
CA ASN A 77 4.38 15.79 2.21
C ASN A 77 4.68 14.53 1.37
N LYS A 78 3.65 13.92 0.76
CA LYS A 78 3.74 12.67 -0.02
C LYS A 78 4.38 11.51 0.77
N ILE A 79 4.09 11.43 2.06
CA ILE A 79 4.59 10.38 2.94
C ILE A 79 3.64 9.18 2.88
N PRO A 80 4.15 7.96 2.58
CA PRO A 80 3.37 6.74 2.65
C PRO A 80 2.77 6.51 4.04
N LEU A 81 1.49 6.15 4.08
CA LEU A 81 0.74 5.94 5.32
C LEU A 81 0.08 4.57 5.34
N VAL A 82 0.18 3.89 6.48
CA VAL A 82 -0.48 2.63 6.73
C VAL A 82 -1.35 2.76 7.98
N PHE A 83 -2.64 2.41 7.87
CA PHE A 83 -3.49 2.17 9.03
C PHE A 83 -3.81 0.68 9.14
N PHE A 84 -3.58 0.11 10.32
CA PHE A 84 -3.84 -1.32 10.54
C PHE A 84 -4.70 -1.59 11.78
N SER A 85 -5.40 -2.73 11.77
CA SER A 85 -6.27 -3.18 12.87
C SER A 85 -6.74 -4.60 12.62
N GLY A 86 -6.99 -5.35 13.69
CA GLY A 86 -7.56 -6.70 13.60
C GLY A 86 -9.00 -6.75 13.08
N GLY A 87 -9.73 -5.62 13.13
CA GLY A 87 -11.11 -5.53 12.62
C GLY A 87 -11.21 -5.31 11.10
N ILE A 88 -10.08 -5.25 10.39
CA ILE A 88 -10.03 -5.01 8.95
C ILE A 88 -10.19 -6.35 8.24
N SER A 89 -11.31 -6.54 7.54
CA SER A 89 -11.61 -7.79 6.83
C SER A 89 -10.86 -7.92 5.50
N SER A 90 -10.59 -6.80 4.83
CA SER A 90 -9.89 -6.76 3.55
C SER A 90 -8.86 -5.62 3.53
N SER A 91 -7.70 -5.92 2.96
CA SER A 91 -6.67 -4.91 2.73
C SER A 91 -7.04 -4.02 1.55
N PHE A 92 -6.79 -2.72 1.67
CA PHE A 92 -7.08 -1.73 0.64
C PHE A 92 -5.88 -0.80 0.45
N TYR A 93 -5.35 -0.77 -0.78
CA TYR A 93 -4.28 0.12 -1.19
C TYR A 93 -4.83 1.20 -2.13
N ASN A 94 -4.39 2.44 -1.94
CA ASN A 94 -4.69 3.56 -2.81
C ASN A 94 -3.43 4.43 -2.96
N ASP A 95 -3.10 4.80 -4.19
CA ASP A 95 -1.96 5.68 -4.52
C ASP A 95 -2.39 6.96 -5.25
N SER A 96 -3.70 7.20 -5.41
CA SER A 96 -4.23 8.30 -6.23
C SER A 96 -3.78 9.69 -5.77
N ALA A 97 -3.74 9.93 -4.46
CA ALA A 97 -3.32 11.21 -3.87
C ALA A 97 -1.94 11.11 -3.20
N PHE A 98 -1.73 10.02 -2.48
CA PHE A 98 -0.50 9.61 -1.83
C PHE A 98 -0.59 8.11 -1.54
N PRO A 99 0.53 7.39 -1.34
CA PRO A 99 0.51 5.98 -1.01
C PRO A 99 -0.16 5.75 0.36
N TYR A 100 -1.30 5.07 0.34
CA TYR A 100 -2.11 4.79 1.51
C TYR A 100 -2.53 3.32 1.53
N LEU A 101 -2.25 2.63 2.63
CA LEU A 101 -2.62 1.23 2.83
C LEU A 101 -3.45 1.06 4.10
N HIS A 102 -4.53 0.32 3.98
CA HIS A 102 -5.33 -0.13 5.10
C HIS A 102 -5.25 -1.66 5.16
N ILE A 103 -4.73 -2.24 6.24
CA ILE A 103 -4.35 -3.67 6.28
C ILE A 103 -4.68 -4.34 7.63
N ASN A 104 -5.02 -5.63 7.62
CA ASN A 104 -5.24 -6.38 8.84
C ASN A 104 -3.95 -6.52 9.68
N SER A 105 -4.04 -6.46 11.01
CA SER A 105 -2.87 -6.64 11.90
C SER A 105 -2.11 -7.94 11.65
N ARG A 106 -2.81 -9.06 11.40
CA ARG A 106 -2.17 -10.35 11.09
C ARG A 106 -1.33 -10.28 9.82
N ASN A 107 -1.81 -9.56 8.81
CA ASN A 107 -1.09 -9.44 7.54
C ASN A 107 0.09 -8.47 7.68
N LEU A 108 -0.09 -7.37 8.44
CA LEU A 108 1.00 -6.44 8.73
C LEU A 108 2.14 -7.16 9.43
N TYR A 109 1.87 -7.88 10.52
CA TYR A 109 2.90 -8.54 11.33
C TYR A 109 3.47 -9.83 10.74
N SER A 110 3.18 -10.12 9.47
CA SER A 110 3.80 -11.21 8.76
C SER A 110 5.24 -10.89 8.36
N ILE A 111 5.93 -11.88 7.79
CA ILE A 111 7.25 -11.73 7.19
C ILE A 111 7.33 -10.59 6.15
N ASN A 112 6.19 -10.17 5.58
CA ASN A 112 6.13 -9.05 4.64
C ASN A 112 6.59 -7.73 5.26
N LEU A 113 6.39 -7.51 6.57
CA LEU A 113 6.90 -6.31 7.24
C LEU A 113 8.43 -6.28 7.23
N LYS A 114 9.06 -7.41 7.53
CA LYS A 114 10.52 -7.54 7.44
C LYS A 114 10.99 -7.28 6.01
N MET A 115 10.39 -7.94 5.02
CA MET A 115 10.71 -7.73 3.60
C MET A 115 10.55 -6.26 3.16
N PHE A 116 9.49 -5.60 3.64
CA PHE A 116 9.23 -4.19 3.37
C PHE A 116 10.32 -3.28 3.97
N CYS A 117 10.68 -3.50 5.23
CA CYS A 117 11.74 -2.73 5.88
C CYS A 117 13.09 -2.94 5.19
N ASP A 118 13.46 -4.18 4.89
CA ASP A 118 14.71 -4.52 4.20
C ASP A 118 14.77 -3.86 2.80
N ASN A 119 13.68 -3.95 2.03
CA ASN A 119 13.58 -3.32 0.72
C ASN A 119 13.67 -1.79 0.80
N SER A 120 12.99 -1.18 1.77
CA SER A 120 13.04 0.27 2.00
C SER A 120 14.45 0.74 2.34
N SER A 121 15.18 -0.01 3.16
CA SER A 121 16.58 0.27 3.49
C SER A 121 17.51 0.13 2.29
N GLN A 122 17.33 -0.91 1.48
CA GLN A 122 18.23 -1.22 0.36
C GLN A 122 18.07 -0.24 -0.81
N TYR A 123 16.84 0.12 -1.16
CA TYR A 123 16.54 0.89 -2.37
C TYR A 123 16.13 2.34 -2.10
N ASN A 124 16.10 2.75 -0.82
CA ASN A 124 15.62 4.07 -0.39
C ASN A 124 14.24 4.42 -0.99
N ASN A 125 13.39 3.41 -1.15
CA ASN A 125 12.06 3.53 -1.74
C ASN A 125 11.05 2.77 -0.89
N THR A 126 9.93 3.43 -0.57
CA THR A 126 8.87 2.84 0.26
C THR A 126 7.76 2.29 -0.64
N ASN A 127 7.73 0.97 -0.82
CA ASN A 127 6.67 0.32 -1.58
C ASN A 127 5.69 -0.43 -0.66
N LEU A 128 4.54 0.18 -0.39
CA LEU A 128 3.51 -0.40 0.49
C LEU A 128 2.90 -1.71 -0.07
N LEU A 129 3.03 -1.99 -1.36
CA LEU A 129 2.54 -3.24 -1.95
C LEU A 129 3.33 -4.46 -1.42
N ILE A 130 4.57 -4.26 -0.97
CA ILE A 130 5.36 -5.32 -0.33
C ILE A 130 4.71 -5.73 1.00
N LEU A 131 4.15 -4.79 1.78
CA LEU A 131 3.42 -5.15 3.01
C LEU A 131 2.20 -6.02 2.71
N GLN A 132 1.49 -5.74 1.61
CA GLN A 132 0.28 -6.45 1.26
C GLN A 132 0.54 -7.81 0.59
N TYR A 133 1.55 -7.90 -0.28
CA TYR A 133 1.73 -9.01 -1.21
C TYR A 133 3.14 -9.64 -1.18
N GLY A 134 4.04 -9.16 -0.33
CA GLY A 134 5.44 -9.60 -0.26
C GLY A 134 6.28 -9.15 -1.46
N LEU A 135 7.46 -9.75 -1.64
CA LEU A 135 8.39 -9.38 -2.72
C LEU A 135 7.83 -9.61 -4.13
N ARG A 136 6.90 -10.57 -4.28
CA ARG A 136 6.21 -10.87 -5.54
C ARG A 136 4.95 -10.01 -5.76
N TRP A 137 4.92 -8.81 -5.19
CA TRP A 137 3.77 -7.91 -5.29
C TRP A 137 3.37 -7.60 -6.73
N LYS A 138 4.34 -7.48 -7.65
CA LYS A 138 4.08 -7.19 -9.07
C LYS A 138 3.32 -8.35 -9.72
N THR A 139 3.76 -9.59 -9.52
CA THR A 139 3.06 -10.80 -9.97
C THR A 139 1.64 -10.87 -9.41
N ASN A 140 1.46 -10.61 -8.11
CA ASN A 140 0.14 -10.61 -7.49
C ASN A 140 -0.81 -9.57 -8.10
N GLN A 141 -0.31 -8.36 -8.39
CA GLN A 141 -1.10 -7.33 -9.09
C GLN A 141 -1.49 -7.77 -10.50
N LEU A 142 -0.54 -8.30 -11.29
CA LEU A 142 -0.82 -8.76 -12.64
C LEU A 142 -1.84 -9.91 -12.67
N LEU A 143 -1.77 -10.84 -11.72
CA LEU A 143 -2.76 -11.91 -11.58
C LEU A 143 -4.16 -11.37 -11.22
N LEU A 144 -4.25 -10.36 -10.34
CA LEU A 144 -5.52 -9.69 -10.02
C LEU A 144 -6.09 -8.95 -11.23
N ILE A 145 -5.25 -8.29 -12.03
CA ILE A 145 -5.67 -7.64 -13.28
C ILE A 145 -6.22 -8.71 -14.24
N ASN A 146 -5.55 -9.86 -14.37
CA ASN A 146 -5.98 -10.95 -15.25
C ASN A 146 -7.32 -11.56 -14.81
N GLU A 147 -7.51 -11.81 -13.52
CA GLU A 147 -8.79 -12.29 -12.99
C GLU A 147 -9.93 -11.31 -13.29
N ASN A 148 -9.71 -10.02 -12.99
CA ASN A 148 -10.68 -8.97 -13.26
C ASN A 148 -10.99 -8.82 -14.76
N LEU A 149 -9.98 -8.90 -15.62
CA LEU A 149 -10.13 -8.86 -17.07
C LEU A 149 -11.03 -9.99 -17.55
N ASN A 150 -10.77 -11.22 -17.11
CA ASN A 150 -11.54 -12.40 -17.49
C ASN A 150 -13.01 -12.31 -17.03
N LEU A 151 -13.25 -11.87 -15.80
CA LEU A 151 -14.60 -11.64 -15.29
C LEU A 151 -15.34 -10.58 -16.13
N ARG A 152 -14.69 -9.47 -16.45
CA ARG A 152 -15.31 -8.36 -17.21
C ARG A 152 -15.56 -8.72 -18.67
N LEU A 153 -14.69 -9.54 -19.27
CA LEU A 153 -14.88 -10.13 -20.60
C LEU A 153 -16.12 -11.02 -20.64
N GLN A 154 -16.28 -11.92 -19.67
CA GLN A 154 -17.46 -12.79 -19.56
C GLN A 154 -18.74 -11.97 -19.42
N LEU A 155 -18.71 -10.89 -18.63
CA LEU A 155 -19.84 -9.99 -18.43
C LEU A 155 -20.05 -8.98 -19.57
N LYS A 156 -19.17 -8.92 -20.58
CA LYS A 156 -19.18 -7.94 -21.68
C LYS A 156 -19.25 -6.48 -21.19
N THR A 157 -18.50 -6.19 -20.13
CA THR A 157 -18.53 -4.87 -19.46
C THR A 157 -17.37 -3.95 -19.84
N ILE A 158 -16.41 -4.45 -20.62
CA ILE A 158 -15.24 -3.68 -21.04
C ILE A 158 -15.64 -2.80 -22.22
N LYS A 159 -15.62 -1.48 -22.03
CA LYS A 159 -15.91 -0.50 -23.07
C LYS A 159 -14.84 0.57 -23.19
N ARG A 160 -14.14 0.87 -22.10
CA ARG A 160 -13.18 1.98 -21.99
C ARG A 160 -11.89 1.53 -21.33
N ILE A 161 -10.84 2.32 -21.49
CA ILE A 161 -9.52 2.07 -20.87
C ILE A 161 -9.64 1.91 -19.36
N LYS A 162 -10.41 2.76 -18.67
CA LYS A 162 -10.62 2.66 -17.21
C LYS A 162 -11.21 1.32 -16.77
N ASP A 163 -11.93 0.62 -17.65
CA ASP A 163 -12.59 -0.65 -17.32
C ASP A 163 -11.58 -1.79 -17.20
N LEU A 164 -10.34 -1.61 -17.70
CA LEU A 164 -9.23 -2.53 -17.51
C LEU A 164 -8.67 -2.48 -16.08
N ASN A 165 -8.98 -1.43 -15.32
CA ASN A 165 -8.64 -1.27 -13.90
C ASN A 165 -7.14 -1.46 -13.59
N ILE A 166 -6.28 -0.91 -14.45
CA ILE A 166 -4.82 -0.98 -14.33
C ILE A 166 -4.35 0.09 -13.33
N PRO A 167 -3.51 -0.25 -12.33
CA PRO A 167 -2.86 0.75 -11.48
C PRO A 167 -2.03 1.75 -12.30
N LYS A 168 -2.15 3.05 -12.01
CA LYS A 168 -1.51 4.11 -12.82
C LYS A 168 0.01 3.95 -12.90
N ASN A 169 0.63 3.49 -11.83
CA ASN A 169 2.07 3.22 -11.75
C ASN A 169 2.54 1.99 -12.57
N GLN A 170 1.62 1.23 -13.16
CA GLN A 170 1.91 0.04 -13.97
C GLN A 170 1.48 0.18 -15.43
N ILE A 171 0.80 1.26 -15.83
CA ILE A 171 0.34 1.44 -17.21
C ILE A 171 1.51 1.34 -18.20
N SER A 172 2.63 1.96 -17.87
CA SER A 172 3.84 1.94 -18.70
C SER A 172 4.48 0.55 -18.85
N ASP A 173 4.18 -0.41 -17.97
CA ASP A 173 4.72 -1.77 -18.07
C ASP A 173 4.17 -2.51 -19.31
N PHE A 174 2.97 -2.16 -19.78
CA PHE A 174 2.31 -2.87 -20.87
C PHE A 174 2.85 -2.50 -22.26
N ASN A 175 3.53 -1.36 -22.39
CA ASN A 175 4.09 -0.88 -23.66
C ASN A 175 3.05 -0.85 -24.80
N LEU A 176 1.85 -0.31 -24.52
CA LEU A 176 0.76 -0.16 -25.48
C LEU A 176 0.39 1.33 -25.60
N ASP A 177 0.73 1.95 -26.72
CA ASP A 177 0.55 3.40 -26.96
C ASP A 177 -0.87 3.92 -26.71
N TRP A 178 -1.88 3.06 -26.89
CA TRP A 178 -3.27 3.45 -26.68
C TRP A 178 -3.70 3.47 -25.22
N LEU A 179 -2.95 2.85 -24.30
CA LEU A 179 -3.25 2.90 -22.86
C LEU A 179 -2.98 4.29 -22.26
N ASP A 180 -2.04 5.04 -22.84
CA ASP A 180 -1.70 6.40 -22.40
C ASP A 180 -2.72 7.46 -22.85
N LYS A 181 -3.75 7.06 -23.61
CA LYS A 181 -4.87 7.92 -23.97
C LYS A 181 -5.75 8.22 -22.75
N ASN A 182 -6.72 9.12 -22.93
CA ASN A 182 -7.71 9.45 -21.91
C ASN A 182 -8.42 8.17 -21.40
N GLU A 183 -8.52 7.98 -20.08
CA GLU A 183 -9.12 6.81 -19.42
C GLU A 183 -10.58 6.52 -19.85
N PHE A 184 -11.28 7.52 -20.38
CA PHE A 184 -12.64 7.40 -20.91
C PHE A 184 -12.72 7.04 -22.39
N SER A 185 -11.58 6.91 -23.08
CA SER A 185 -11.53 6.48 -24.49
C SER A 185 -12.07 5.07 -24.63
N GLU A 186 -12.85 4.85 -25.69
CA GLU A 186 -13.38 3.53 -26.02
C GLU A 186 -12.27 2.59 -26.50
N ILE A 187 -12.42 1.30 -26.20
CA ILE A 187 -11.50 0.26 -26.65
C ILE A 187 -12.25 -0.82 -27.42
N ASN A 188 -11.64 -1.29 -28.51
CA ASN A 188 -12.19 -2.33 -29.37
C ASN A 188 -11.66 -3.73 -28.97
N GLU A 189 -12.20 -4.78 -29.60
CA GLU A 189 -11.82 -6.17 -29.31
C GLU A 189 -10.34 -6.47 -29.59
N GLU A 190 -9.77 -5.85 -30.63
CA GLU A 190 -8.34 -6.00 -30.97
C GLU A 190 -7.44 -5.44 -29.87
N GLN A 191 -7.76 -4.26 -29.35
CA GLN A 191 -7.04 -3.63 -28.23
C GLN A 191 -7.15 -4.47 -26.96
N ILE A 192 -8.33 -5.05 -26.69
CA ILE A 192 -8.51 -5.95 -25.54
C ILE A 192 -7.64 -7.21 -25.70
N LEU A 193 -7.52 -7.77 -26.91
CA LEU A 193 -6.65 -8.90 -27.19
C LEU A 193 -5.17 -8.54 -27.03
N GLN A 194 -4.73 -7.39 -27.55
CA GLN A 194 -3.37 -6.89 -27.36
C GLN A 194 -3.04 -6.73 -25.88
N PHE A 195 -3.95 -6.14 -25.10
CA PHE A 195 -3.79 -5.99 -23.66
C PHE A 195 -3.65 -7.34 -22.95
N LYS A 196 -4.49 -8.32 -23.32
CA LYS A 196 -4.41 -9.68 -22.76
C LYS A 196 -3.06 -10.34 -23.03
N ILE A 197 -2.56 -10.25 -24.26
CA ILE A 197 -1.24 -10.82 -24.63
C ILE A 197 -0.12 -10.14 -23.84
N ALA A 198 -0.15 -8.80 -23.76
CA ALA A 198 0.84 -8.05 -22.98
C ALA A 198 0.81 -8.42 -21.49
N LEU A 199 -0.39 -8.59 -20.92
CA LEU A 199 -0.57 -9.02 -19.53
C LEU A 199 -0.01 -10.43 -19.29
N GLU A 200 -0.28 -11.39 -20.18
CA GLU A 200 0.23 -12.75 -20.07
C GLU A 200 1.77 -12.79 -20.14
N ASN A 201 2.37 -11.99 -21.03
CA ASN A 201 3.83 -11.85 -21.10
C ASN A 201 4.42 -11.28 -19.82
N LEU A 202 3.84 -10.19 -19.29
CA LEU A 202 4.29 -9.60 -18.02
C LEU A 202 4.16 -10.56 -16.84
N ILE A 203 3.10 -11.37 -16.79
CA ILE A 203 2.94 -12.41 -15.77
C ILE A 203 4.08 -13.41 -15.87
N TYR A 204 4.34 -13.93 -17.08
CA TYR A 204 5.40 -14.91 -17.32
C TYR A 204 6.79 -14.37 -16.94
N GLU A 205 7.10 -13.13 -17.28
CA GLU A 205 8.37 -12.47 -16.92
C GLU A 205 8.53 -12.20 -15.42
N SER A 206 7.42 -12.16 -14.67
CA SER A 206 7.42 -11.83 -13.24
C SER A 206 7.57 -13.03 -12.29
N ILE A 207 7.53 -14.27 -12.81
CA ILE A 207 7.55 -15.52 -12.03
C ILE A 207 8.98 -16.00 -11.76
#